data_AF-A0AAU5WJM7-F1
#
_entry.id   AF-A0AAU5WJM7-F1
#
_cell.length_a   1.000
_cell.length_b   1.000
_cell.length_c   1.000
_cell.angle_alpha   90.00
_cell.angle_beta   90.00
_cell.angle_gamma   90.00
#
_symmetry.space_group_name_H-M   'P 1'
#
loop_
_entity.id
_entity.type
_entity.pdbx_description
1 polymer ?
#
loop_
_entity_poly.entity_id
_entity_poly.type
_entity_poly.pdbx_seq_one_letter_code
_entity_poly.pdbx_strand_id
1 'polypeptide(L)'
;MTNFDPDLTDLLQITAEYGGATPLDGAAAAIHEAIHDGDLTTARAMFTEAASTFDRSDLVQALAALTDPEPGTIAVGPGRLVFGNPLRVDFVGRCGTCNQRWRDDTGRPAVGVNYKTLRGALGWAREHAAEDHANSVTIQEVA
;
A
#
# COMPACT_ATOMS: atom_id res chain seq x y z
N MET A 1 2.43 -29.17 -10.81
CA MET A 1 3.36 -28.09 -10.45
C MET A 1 3.98 -27.60 -11.75
N THR A 2 3.27 -26.70 -12.43
CA THR A 2 3.77 -26.00 -13.61
C THR A 2 4.60 -24.83 -13.11
N ASN A 3 5.89 -24.83 -13.47
CA ASN A 3 6.75 -23.66 -13.29
C ASN A 3 6.14 -22.52 -14.12
N PHE A 4 5.56 -21.54 -13.44
CA PHE A 4 5.24 -20.27 -14.04
C PHE A 4 6.51 -19.43 -13.90
N ASP A 5 7.28 -19.38 -14.99
CA ASP A 5 8.47 -18.53 -15.13
C ASP A 5 8.02 -17.42 -16.09
N PRO A 6 7.40 -16.32 -15.60
CA PRO A 6 6.90 -15.29 -16.48
C PRO A 6 8.11 -14.60 -17.14
N ASP A 7 8.27 -14.86 -18.43
CA ASP A 7 9.18 -14.13 -19.31
C ASP A 7 8.84 -12.63 -19.23
N LEU A 8 9.85 -11.75 -19.30
CA LEU A 8 9.72 -10.29 -19.42
C LEU A 8 8.65 -9.86 -20.45
N THR A 9 8.44 -10.70 -21.47
CA THR A 9 7.42 -10.53 -22.49
C THR A 9 5.99 -10.62 -21.95
N ASP A 10 5.73 -11.47 -20.95
CA ASP A 10 4.42 -11.63 -20.30
C ASP A 10 4.13 -10.43 -19.38
N LEU A 11 5.13 -9.90 -18.66
CA LEU A 11 4.97 -8.69 -17.83
C LEU A 11 4.65 -7.43 -18.66
N LEU A 12 5.13 -7.34 -19.90
CA LEU A 12 4.75 -6.27 -20.82
C LEU A 12 3.35 -6.46 -21.40
N GLN A 13 2.87 -7.70 -21.57
CA GLN A 13 1.48 -7.97 -21.98
C GLN A 13 0.45 -7.74 -20.87
N ILE A 14 0.84 -7.84 -19.60
CA ILE A 14 -0.02 -7.50 -18.43
C ILE A 14 -0.55 -6.06 -18.51
N THR A 15 0.14 -5.14 -19.20
CA THR A 15 -0.38 -3.78 -19.45
C THR A 15 -1.70 -3.76 -20.21
N ALA A 16 -1.98 -4.75 -21.05
CA ALA A 16 -3.21 -4.83 -21.83
C ALA A 16 -4.40 -5.40 -21.05
N GLU A 17 -4.16 -6.25 -20.04
CA GLU A 17 -5.23 -6.86 -19.22
C GLU A 17 -5.55 -6.06 -17.94
N TYR A 18 -4.60 -5.29 -17.40
CA TYR A 18 -4.76 -4.63 -16.10
C TYR A 18 -4.97 -3.10 -16.13
N GLY A 19 -5.09 -2.49 -17.32
CA GLY A 19 -5.57 -1.11 -17.47
C GLY A 19 -4.69 -0.01 -16.88
N GLY A 20 -3.43 -0.30 -16.52
CA GLY A 20 -2.47 0.69 -16.01
C GLY A 20 -2.00 1.67 -17.09
N ALA A 21 -1.79 2.93 -16.73
CA ALA A 21 -1.36 3.97 -17.67
C ALA A 21 0.08 3.77 -18.18
N THR A 22 0.90 2.96 -17.49
CA THR A 22 2.29 2.63 -17.83
C THR A 22 2.66 1.17 -17.54
N PRO A 23 3.78 0.64 -18.09
CA PRO A 23 4.31 -0.68 -17.73
C PRO A 23 4.60 -0.87 -16.24
N LEU A 24 5.00 0.20 -15.55
CA LEU A 24 5.21 0.19 -14.11
C LEU A 24 3.90 -0.05 -13.36
N ASP A 25 2.82 0.62 -13.77
CA ASP A 25 1.49 0.48 -13.16
C ASP A 25 0.93 -0.92 -13.38
N GLY A 26 1.12 -1.49 -14.58
CA GLY A 26 0.71 -2.87 -14.88
C GLY A 26 1.45 -3.90 -14.00
N ALA A 27 2.76 -3.75 -13.85
CA ALA A 27 3.55 -4.62 -12.97
C ALA A 27 3.11 -4.49 -11.49
N ALA A 28 2.91 -3.26 -11.01
CA ALA A 28 2.42 -3.02 -9.66
C ALA A 28 1.03 -3.62 -9.42
N ALA A 29 0.10 -3.49 -10.39
CA ALA A 29 -1.23 -4.06 -10.31
C ALA A 29 -1.21 -5.60 -10.20
N ALA A 30 -0.42 -6.27 -11.04
CA ALA A 30 -0.28 -7.73 -10.99
C ALA A 30 0.35 -8.23 -9.68
N ILE A 31 1.39 -7.55 -9.19
CA ILE A 31 1.98 -7.86 -7.88
C ILE A 31 0.95 -7.65 -6.76
N HIS A 32 0.19 -6.56 -6.81
CA HIS A 32 -0.84 -6.26 -5.82
C HIS A 32 -1.94 -7.32 -5.79
N GLU A 33 -2.43 -7.77 -6.96
CA GLU A 33 -3.41 -8.84 -7.05
C GLU A 33 -2.89 -10.15 -6.47
N ALA A 34 -1.66 -10.56 -6.81
CA ALA A 34 -1.06 -11.77 -6.25
C ALA A 34 -0.90 -11.69 -4.71
N ILE A 35 -0.60 -10.51 -4.16
CA ILE A 35 -0.60 -10.28 -2.70
C ILE A 35 -2.01 -10.41 -2.13
N HIS A 36 -3.01 -9.82 -2.80
CA HIS A 36 -4.40 -9.84 -2.37
C HIS A 36 -4.97 -11.26 -2.30
N ASP A 37 -4.62 -12.10 -3.27
CA ASP A 37 -5.00 -13.52 -3.35
C ASP A 37 -4.22 -14.42 -2.36
N GLY A 38 -3.23 -13.86 -1.66
CA GLY A 38 -2.39 -14.59 -0.72
C GLY A 38 -1.29 -15.43 -1.37
N ASP A 39 -1.09 -15.32 -2.68
CA ASP A 39 0.03 -15.96 -3.39
C ASP A 39 1.31 -15.14 -3.27
N LEU A 40 1.86 -15.15 -2.05
CA LEU A 40 3.08 -14.41 -1.72
C LEU A 40 4.32 -14.93 -2.46
N THR A 41 4.30 -16.18 -2.93
CA THR A 41 5.40 -16.75 -3.72
C THR A 41 5.43 -16.12 -5.10
N THR A 42 4.28 -16.08 -5.78
CA THR A 42 4.14 -15.43 -7.09
C THR A 42 4.39 -13.93 -7.00
N ALA A 43 3.80 -13.25 -6.02
CA ALA A 43 4.03 -11.82 -5.80
C ALA A 43 5.53 -11.50 -5.61
N ARG A 44 6.26 -12.33 -4.86
CA ARG A 44 7.70 -12.14 -4.66
C ARG A 44 8.50 -12.35 -5.95
N ALA A 45 8.14 -13.33 -6.77
CA ALA A 45 8.78 -13.57 -8.06
C ALA A 45 8.55 -12.37 -9.00
N MET A 46 7.30 -11.94 -9.14
CA MET A 46 6.93 -10.76 -9.94
C MET A 46 7.64 -9.49 -9.47
N PHE A 47 7.72 -9.24 -8.15
CA PHE A 47 8.45 -8.09 -7.62
C PHE A 47 9.94 -8.15 -7.92
N THR A 48 10.55 -9.34 -7.80
CA THR A 48 11.99 -9.52 -8.08
C THR A 48 12.30 -9.24 -9.55
N GLU A 49 11.44 -9.71 -10.44
CA GLU A 49 11.57 -9.47 -11.88
C GLU A 49 11.31 -8.01 -12.24
N ALA A 50 10.23 -7.41 -11.76
CA ALA A 50 9.94 -5.99 -12.00
C ALA A 50 11.07 -5.09 -11.49
N ALA A 51 11.67 -5.41 -10.34
CA ALA A 51 12.83 -4.68 -9.79
C ALA A 51 14.15 -4.93 -10.55
N SER A 52 14.19 -5.84 -11.53
CA SER A 52 15.29 -5.99 -12.48
C SER A 52 15.23 -4.92 -13.59
N THR A 53 14.02 -4.40 -13.85
CA THR A 53 13.70 -3.52 -14.98
C THR A 53 13.42 -2.09 -14.55
N PHE A 54 12.74 -1.90 -13.41
CA PHE A 54 12.36 -0.60 -12.87
C PHE A 54 13.18 -0.24 -11.63
N ASP A 55 13.29 1.05 -11.32
CA ASP A 55 13.84 1.46 -10.03
C ASP A 55 12.97 0.88 -8.89
N ARG A 56 13.63 0.29 -7.90
CA ARG A 56 12.93 -0.36 -6.79
C ARG A 56 12.08 0.63 -6.00
N SER A 57 12.52 1.88 -5.88
CA SER A 57 11.77 2.93 -5.19
C SER A 57 10.51 3.27 -5.95
N ASP A 58 10.60 3.43 -7.27
CA ASP A 58 9.44 3.71 -8.14
C ASP A 58 8.41 2.58 -8.09
N LEU A 59 8.87 1.32 -8.13
CA LEU A 59 7.99 0.15 -8.00
C LEU A 59 7.29 0.08 -6.63
N VAL A 60 8.01 0.39 -5.55
CA VAL A 60 7.41 0.45 -4.21
C VAL A 60 6.39 1.59 -4.11
N GLN A 61 6.64 2.73 -4.75
CA GLN A 61 5.68 3.84 -4.78
C GLN A 61 4.43 3.51 -5.60
N ALA A 62 4.58 2.82 -6.74
CA ALA A 62 3.45 2.35 -7.54
C ALA A 62 2.58 1.36 -6.75
N LEU A 63 3.19 0.41 -6.03
CA LEU A 63 2.48 -0.51 -5.14
C LEU A 63 1.81 0.20 -3.96
N ALA A 64 2.47 1.21 -3.38
CA ALA A 64 1.89 2.00 -2.30
C ALA A 64 0.65 2.77 -2.77
N ALA A 65 0.66 3.31 -3.99
CA ALA A 65 -0.50 4.02 -4.55
C ALA A 65 -1.75 3.14 -4.70
N LEU A 66 -1.60 1.83 -4.90
CA LEU A 66 -2.72 0.88 -4.99
C LEU A 66 -3.31 0.49 -3.63
N THR A 67 -2.54 0.63 -2.56
CA THR A 67 -2.90 0.13 -1.22
C THR A 67 -3.19 1.23 -0.22
N ASP A 68 -2.63 2.42 -0.43
CA ASP A 68 -2.80 3.53 0.47
C ASP A 68 -4.20 4.16 0.31
N PRO A 69 -4.77 4.67 1.41
CA PRO A 69 -5.99 5.45 1.32
C PRO A 69 -5.78 6.70 0.45
N GLU A 70 -6.83 7.08 -0.26
CA GLU A 70 -6.86 8.31 -1.05
C GLU A 70 -6.60 9.56 -0.20
N PRO A 71 -6.02 10.64 -0.76
CA PRO A 71 -5.94 11.92 -0.09
C PRO A 71 -7.31 12.37 0.44
N GLY A 72 -7.33 12.92 1.66
CA GLY A 72 -8.58 13.22 2.35
C GLY A 72 -9.21 12.02 3.08
N THR A 73 -8.54 10.87 3.15
CA THR A 73 -9.02 9.70 3.91
C THR A 73 -8.00 9.24 4.94
N ILE A 74 -8.48 8.87 6.13
CA ILE A 74 -7.72 8.12 7.13
C ILE A 74 -8.36 6.74 7.25
N ALA A 75 -7.67 5.72 6.76
CA ALA A 75 -8.10 4.32 6.90
C ALA A 75 -7.65 3.78 8.26
N VAL A 76 -8.54 3.13 8.99
CA VAL A 76 -8.29 2.54 10.31
C VAL A 76 -8.80 1.10 10.30
N GLY A 77 -7.97 0.13 10.68
CA GLY A 77 -8.38 -1.27 10.65
C GLY A 77 -7.34 -2.21 11.25
N PRO A 78 -7.59 -3.53 11.19
CA PRO A 78 -6.59 -4.53 11.56
C PRO A 78 -5.34 -4.38 10.69
N GLY A 79 -4.15 -4.46 11.29
CA GLY A 79 -2.91 -4.33 10.52
C GLY A 79 -1.75 -5.07 11.16
N ARG A 80 -0.92 -5.67 10.30
CA ARG A 80 0.38 -6.20 10.68
C ARG A 80 1.41 -5.08 10.62
N LEU A 81 2.19 -4.96 11.67
CA LEU A 81 3.23 -3.95 11.79
C LEU A 81 4.41 -4.29 10.87
N VAL A 82 4.89 -3.32 10.10
CA VAL A 82 6.04 -3.47 9.18
C VAL A 82 7.38 -3.09 9.86
N PHE A 83 7.36 -2.31 10.95
CA PHE A 83 8.55 -1.91 11.71
C PHE A 83 8.50 -2.23 13.21
N GLY A 84 9.16 -3.31 13.65
CA GLY A 84 9.42 -3.64 15.07
C GLY A 84 8.89 -4.98 15.61
N ASN A 85 7.83 -5.57 15.03
CA ASN A 85 7.28 -6.89 15.36
C ASN A 85 6.19 -7.35 14.35
N PRO A 86 6.54 -8.11 13.29
CA PRO A 86 5.60 -8.54 12.25
C PRO A 86 4.54 -9.56 12.70
N LEU A 87 4.59 -10.00 13.97
CA LEU A 87 3.66 -10.97 14.56
C LEU A 87 2.51 -10.33 15.34
N ARG A 88 2.53 -9.01 15.57
CA ARG A 88 1.39 -8.31 16.18
C ARG A 88 0.40 -7.90 15.12
N VAL A 89 -0.79 -8.49 15.21
CA VAL A 89 -2.00 -8.14 14.46
C VAL A 89 -2.88 -7.37 15.45
N ASP A 90 -2.66 -6.07 15.54
CA ASP A 90 -3.49 -5.17 16.34
C ASP A 90 -4.18 -4.19 15.36
N PHE A 91 -4.64 -3.02 15.82
CA PHE A 91 -5.24 -2.01 14.95
C PHE A 91 -4.21 -0.94 14.54
N VAL A 92 -4.31 -0.47 13.31
CA VAL A 92 -3.47 0.57 12.72
C VAL A 92 -4.32 1.63 12.04
N GLY A 93 -3.72 2.78 11.76
CA GLY A 93 -4.30 3.82 10.92
C GLY A 93 -3.27 4.38 9.93
N ARG A 94 -3.72 4.68 8.71
CA ARG A 94 -2.94 5.32 7.65
C ARG A 94 -3.65 6.55 7.13
N CYS A 95 -2.93 7.66 6.97
CA CYS A 95 -3.48 8.90 6.40
C CYS A 95 -3.07 9.08 4.94
N GLY A 96 -4.06 9.11 4.04
CA GLY A 96 -3.83 9.27 2.60
C GLY A 96 -3.22 10.61 2.25
N THR A 97 -3.64 11.69 2.92
CA THR A 97 -3.07 13.03 2.74
C THR A 97 -1.59 13.08 3.10
N CYS A 98 -1.19 12.48 4.23
CA CYS A 98 0.22 12.48 4.63
C CYS A 98 1.06 11.53 3.77
N ASN A 99 0.48 10.42 3.30
CA ASN A 99 1.16 9.55 2.34
C ASN A 99 1.38 10.29 1.01
N GLN A 100 0.41 11.07 0.54
CA GLN A 100 0.58 11.91 -0.64
C GLN A 100 1.69 12.96 -0.44
N ARG A 101 1.70 13.67 0.69
CA ARG A 101 2.77 14.63 1.01
C ARG A 101 4.16 13.97 1.01
N TRP A 102 4.26 12.74 1.49
CA TRP A 102 5.51 11.98 1.47
C TRP A 102 5.92 11.61 0.04
N ARG A 103 4.99 11.17 -0.80
CA ARG A 103 5.24 10.91 -2.22
C ARG A 103 5.72 12.16 -2.97
N ASP A 104 5.15 13.31 -2.62
CA ASP A 104 5.51 14.60 -3.21
C ASP A 104 6.79 15.21 -2.60
N ASP A 105 7.46 14.52 -1.67
CA ASP A 105 8.63 15.01 -0.91
C ASP A 105 8.37 16.35 -0.16
N THR A 106 7.13 16.59 0.24
CA THR A 106 6.69 17.80 0.95
C THR A 106 6.41 17.57 2.44
N GLY A 107 6.47 16.33 2.90
CA GLY A 107 6.18 15.98 4.28
C GLY A 107 6.51 14.53 4.63
N ARG A 108 6.20 14.15 5.86
CA ARG A 108 6.36 12.77 6.33
C ARG A 108 5.02 12.04 6.32
N PRO A 109 5.02 10.72 6.07
CA PRO A 109 3.79 9.94 6.18
C PRO A 109 3.37 9.88 7.64
N ALA A 110 2.06 9.90 7.89
CA ALA A 110 1.49 9.78 9.22
C ALA A 110 0.85 8.40 9.35
N VAL A 111 1.36 7.62 10.30
CA VAL A 111 0.90 6.26 10.60
C VAL A 111 0.64 6.11 12.09
N GLY A 112 -0.60 5.76 12.42
CA GLY A 112 -0.98 5.34 13.77
C GLY A 112 -0.74 3.85 13.87
N VAL A 113 0.16 3.40 14.75
CA VAL A 113 0.56 1.99 14.82
C VAL A 113 0.18 1.34 16.14
N ASN A 114 -0.22 0.06 16.06
CA ASN A 114 -0.24 -0.89 17.18
C ASN A 114 -1.21 -0.53 18.33
N TYR A 115 -2.39 -0.02 17.98
CA TYR A 115 -3.44 0.19 18.96
C TYR A 115 -4.05 -1.16 19.34
N LYS A 116 -4.01 -1.49 20.62
CA LYS A 116 -4.62 -2.72 21.18
C LYS A 116 -6.12 -2.85 20.88
N THR A 117 -6.79 -1.75 20.51
CA THR A 117 -8.22 -1.71 20.23
C THR A 117 -8.50 -0.80 19.03
N LEU A 118 -9.55 -1.14 18.27
CA LEU A 118 -10.08 -0.28 17.21
C LEU A 118 -10.39 1.13 17.72
N ARG A 119 -10.96 1.22 18.92
CA ARG A 119 -11.27 2.50 19.58
C ARG A 119 -10.02 3.36 19.78
N GLY A 120 -8.89 2.76 20.15
CA GLY A 120 -7.62 3.47 20.29
C GLY A 120 -7.13 4.02 18.95
N ALA A 121 -7.21 3.23 17.89
CA ALA A 121 -6.82 3.65 16.54
C ALA A 121 -7.72 4.77 16.00
N LEU A 122 -9.03 4.67 16.22
CA LEU A 122 -9.99 5.73 15.91
C LEU A 122 -9.76 7.00 16.74
N GLY A 123 -9.29 6.87 17.99
CA GLY A 123 -8.91 7.99 18.83
C GLY A 123 -7.78 8.78 18.19
N TRP A 124 -6.70 8.10 17.81
CA TRP A 124 -5.59 8.70 17.07
C TRP A 124 -6.03 9.33 15.75
N ALA A 125 -6.85 8.63 14.96
CA ALA A 125 -7.29 9.15 13.67
C ALA A 125 -8.05 10.48 13.81
N ARG A 126 -8.88 10.62 14.85
CA ARG A 126 -9.59 11.87 15.15
C ARG A 126 -8.67 12.98 15.64
N GLU A 127 -7.72 12.65 16.51
CA GLU A 127 -6.71 13.60 16.99
C GLU A 127 -5.85 14.11 15.83
N HIS A 128 -5.29 13.21 15.04
CA HIS A 128 -4.50 13.54 13.85
C HIS A 128 -5.31 14.35 12.82
N ALA A 129 -6.58 14.00 12.59
CA ALA A 129 -7.46 14.78 11.72
C ALA A 129 -7.65 16.22 12.20
N ALA A 130 -7.81 16.41 13.52
CA ALA A 130 -8.01 17.73 14.11
C ALA A 130 -6.72 18.58 14.08
N GLU A 131 -5.56 17.96 14.27
CA GLU A 131 -4.27 18.65 14.34
C GLU A 131 -3.72 19.04 12.96
N ASP A 132 -3.72 18.09 12.01
CA ASP A 132 -2.98 18.23 10.75
C ASP A 132 -3.87 18.43 9.51
N HIS A 133 -5.18 18.20 9.65
CA HIS A 133 -6.13 18.14 8.52
C HIS A 133 -7.44 18.89 8.75
N ALA A 134 -7.38 19.95 9.57
CA ALA A 134 -8.45 20.65 10.29
C ALA A 134 -9.89 20.70 9.73
N ASN A 135 -10.17 20.45 8.44
CA ASN A 135 -11.53 20.40 7.89
C ASN A 135 -11.77 19.43 6.70
N SER A 136 -10.90 18.48 6.36
CA SER A 136 -11.04 17.77 5.07
C SER A 136 -10.69 16.28 5.02
N VAL A 137 -10.69 15.57 6.15
CA VAL A 137 -10.43 14.12 6.14
C VAL A 137 -11.62 13.30 6.62
N THR A 138 -11.94 12.25 5.88
CA THR A 138 -12.91 11.21 6.24
C THR A 138 -12.18 10.09 6.95
N ILE A 139 -12.66 9.68 8.13
CA ILE A 139 -12.13 8.50 8.82
C ILE A 139 -12.94 7.29 8.36
N GLN A 140 -12.27 6.28 7.81
CA GLN A 140 -12.88 5.05 7.32
C GLN A 140 -12.38 3.87 8.14
N GLU A 141 -13.32 3.04 8.60
CA GLU A 141 -12.99 1.75 9.18
C GLU A 141 -12.86 0.71 8.05
N VAL A 142 -11.76 -0.02 8.03
CA VAL A 142 -11.48 -1.09 7.07
C VAL A 142 -11.64 -2.43 7.81
N ALA A 143 -12.47 -3.31 7.25
CA ALA A 143 -12.81 -4.62 7.83
C ALA A 143 -11.71 -5.66 7.62
#